data_AF-A0A699YAX6-F1
#
_entry.id   AF-A0A699YAX6-F1
#
_cell.length_a   1.000
_cell.length_b   1.000
_cell.length_c   1.000
_cell.angle_alpha   90.00
_cell.angle_beta   90.00
_cell.angle_gamma   90.00
#
_symmetry.space_group_name_H-M   'P 1'
#
loop_
_entity.id
_entity.type
_entity.pdbx_description
1 polymer ?
#
loop_
_entity_poly.entity_id
_entity_poly.type
_entity_poly.pdbx_seq_one_letter_code
_entity_poly.pdbx_strand_id
1 'polypeptide(L)'
;MFAQSRGVNQQYKAKFRSLSFNLKDPKNPDLRARVLEGDIEAQELVEMSAEQLASSEKKAEYSQIREHIMAESVRGNTQVASTDQFQCGRCKQRKCTYYQMQTRSADEVGLGV
;
A
#
# COMPACT_ATOMS: atom_id res chain seq x y z
N MET A 1 -0.14 -23.75 -18.72
CA MET A 1 -1.34 -22.89 -18.68
C MET A 1 -2.66 -23.64 -18.89
N PHE A 2 -2.93 -24.26 -20.04
CA PHE A 2 -4.20 -24.97 -20.30
C PHE A 2 -4.47 -26.13 -19.32
N ALA A 3 -3.42 -26.90 -18.98
CA ALA A 3 -3.49 -27.95 -17.98
C ALA A 3 -3.82 -27.43 -16.57
N GLN A 4 -3.30 -26.24 -16.22
CA GLN A 4 -3.49 -25.61 -14.90
C GLN A 4 -4.92 -25.07 -14.74
N SER A 5 -5.50 -24.51 -15.81
CA SER A 5 -6.87 -24.00 -15.81
C SER A 5 -7.94 -25.06 -16.06
N ARG A 6 -7.53 -26.33 -16.24
CA ARG A 6 -8.39 -27.49 -16.55
C ARG A 6 -9.42 -27.19 -17.66
N GLY A 7 -8.98 -26.48 -18.70
CA GLY A 7 -9.83 -26.05 -19.82
C GLY A 7 -9.80 -24.54 -20.09
N VAL A 8 -10.61 -24.12 -21.07
CA VAL A 8 -10.70 -22.72 -21.53
C VAL A 8 -11.70 -21.93 -20.69
N ASN A 9 -11.34 -21.70 -19.43
CA ASN A 9 -12.14 -20.93 -18.48
C ASN A 9 -11.86 -19.41 -18.57
N GLN A 10 -12.68 -18.60 -17.88
CA GLN A 10 -12.50 -17.15 -17.87
C GLN A 10 -11.11 -16.74 -17.33
N GLN A 11 -10.60 -17.46 -16.33
CA GLN A 11 -9.26 -17.27 -15.78
C GLN A 11 -8.15 -17.53 -16.82
N TYR A 12 -8.30 -18.59 -17.63
CA TYR A 12 -7.39 -18.87 -18.74
C TYR A 12 -7.36 -17.72 -19.74
N LYS A 13 -8.54 -17.26 -20.18
CA LYS A 13 -8.64 -16.15 -21.14
C LYS A 13 -8.08 -14.85 -20.56
N ALA A 14 -8.31 -14.57 -19.28
CA ALA A 14 -7.78 -13.39 -18.60
C ALA A 14 -6.24 -13.42 -18.53
N LYS A 15 -5.68 -14.54 -18.07
CA LYS A 15 -4.23 -14.72 -17.98
C LYS A 15 -3.57 -14.65 -19.36
N PHE A 16 -4.20 -15.19 -20.40
CA PHE A 16 -3.65 -15.17 -21.76
C PHE A 16 -3.59 -13.75 -22.30
N ARG A 17 -4.66 -12.96 -22.10
CA ARG A 17 -4.67 -11.53 -22.47
C ARG A 17 -3.61 -10.75 -21.72
N SER A 18 -3.45 -11.00 -20.42
CA SER A 18 -2.41 -10.35 -19.61
C SER A 18 -1.01 -10.67 -20.14
N LEU A 19 -0.69 -11.94 -20.41
CA LEU A 19 0.60 -12.34 -20.97
C LEU A 19 0.82 -11.74 -22.37
N SER A 20 -0.19 -11.81 -23.24
CA SER A 20 -0.11 -11.25 -24.59
C SER A 20 0.10 -9.73 -24.58
N PHE A 21 -0.52 -9.03 -23.64
CA PHE A 21 -0.35 -7.59 -23.47
C PHE A 21 1.06 -7.24 -22.99
N ASN A 22 1.55 -7.89 -21.93
CA ASN A 22 2.88 -7.61 -21.38
C ASN A 22 4.02 -7.96 -22.35
N LEU A 23 3.91 -9.07 -23.11
CA LEU A 23 4.92 -9.46 -24.10
C LEU A 23 4.94 -8.56 -25.35
N LYS A 24 3.82 -7.91 -25.66
CA LYS A 24 3.69 -6.97 -26.77
C LYS A 24 3.99 -5.53 -26.37
N ASP A 25 4.21 -5.25 -25.09
CA ASP A 25 4.44 -3.89 -24.61
C ASP A 25 5.78 -3.37 -25.14
N PRO A 26 5.79 -2.30 -25.96
CA PRO A 26 7.03 -1.72 -26.46
C PRO A 26 7.89 -1.11 -25.35
N LYS A 27 7.31 -0.81 -24.19
CA LYS A 27 8.02 -0.30 -23.00
C LYS A 27 8.63 -1.41 -22.14
N ASN A 28 8.45 -2.69 -22.51
CA ASN A 28 9.05 -3.82 -21.82
C ASN A 28 9.79 -4.76 -22.79
N PRO A 29 10.77 -4.28 -23.57
CA PRO A 29 11.51 -5.12 -24.52
C PRO A 29 12.34 -6.20 -23.82
N ASP A 30 12.78 -5.94 -22.58
CA ASP A 30 13.61 -6.83 -21.77
C ASP A 30 12.88 -8.13 -21.42
N LEU A 31 11.62 -8.06 -20.99
CA LEU A 31 10.81 -9.25 -20.72
C LEU A 31 10.72 -10.16 -21.95
N ARG A 32 10.51 -9.57 -23.14
CA ARG A 32 10.44 -10.34 -24.38
C ARG A 32 11.80 -10.96 -24.72
N ALA A 33 12.90 -10.22 -24.55
CA ALA A 33 14.24 -10.72 -24.80
C ALA A 33 14.57 -11.91 -23.90
N ARG A 34 14.30 -11.80 -22.60
CA ARG A 34 14.53 -12.89 -21.61
C ARG A 34 13.72 -14.15 -21.90
N VAL A 35 12.48 -14.00 -22.36
CA VAL A 35 11.65 -15.15 -22.78
C VAL A 35 12.19 -15.79 -24.06
N LEU A 36 12.72 -15.00 -25.00
CA LEU A 36 13.31 -15.51 -26.24
C LEU A 36 14.68 -16.16 -26.02
N GLU A 37 15.47 -15.64 -25.10
CA GLU A 37 16.79 -16.17 -24.72
C GLU A 37 16.68 -17.45 -23.87
N GLY A 38 15.51 -17.67 -23.25
CA GLY A 38 15.24 -18.84 -22.42
C GLY A 38 15.54 -18.64 -20.93
N ASP A 39 15.87 -17.42 -20.50
CA ASP A 39 16.05 -17.06 -19.09
C ASP A 39 14.78 -17.25 -18.26
N ILE A 40 13.61 -17.17 -18.91
CA ILE A 40 12.30 -17.37 -18.27
C ILE A 40 11.63 -18.54 -18.97
N GLU A 41 11.49 -19.67 -18.26
CA GLU A 41 10.78 -20.83 -18.78
C GLU A 41 9.29 -20.52 -19.00
N ALA A 42 8.67 -21.20 -19.97
CA ALA A 42 7.26 -21.03 -20.25
C ALA A 42 6.35 -21.41 -19.06
N GLN A 43 6.82 -22.30 -18.18
CA GLN A 43 6.10 -22.66 -16.97
C GLN A 43 6.15 -21.53 -15.94
N GLU A 44 7.35 -21.00 -15.65
CA GLU A 44 7.52 -19.82 -14.78
C GLU A 44 6.73 -18.62 -15.29
N LEU A 45 6.76 -18.35 -16.60
CA LEU A 45 6.05 -17.22 -17.20
C LEU A 45 4.54 -17.24 -16.90
N VAL A 46 3.95 -18.44 -16.83
CA VAL A 46 2.51 -18.61 -16.51
C VAL A 46 2.26 -18.41 -15.01
N GLU A 47 3.22 -18.75 -14.15
CA GLU A 47 3.10 -18.60 -12.70
C GLU A 47 3.39 -17.17 -12.22
N MET A 48 4.21 -16.41 -12.95
CA MET A 48 4.54 -15.01 -12.63
C MET A 48 3.29 -14.13 -12.44
N SER A 49 3.37 -13.21 -11.48
CA SER A 49 2.30 -12.25 -11.21
C SER A 49 2.26 -11.13 -12.25
N ALA A 50 1.13 -10.44 -12.37
CA ALA A 50 0.98 -9.32 -13.31
C ALA A 50 1.99 -8.19 -13.04
N GLU A 51 2.40 -8.03 -11.79
CA GLU A 51 3.39 -7.04 -11.36
C GLU A 51 4.81 -7.43 -11.80
N GLN A 52 5.13 -8.73 -11.72
CA GLN A 52 6.42 -9.24 -12.18
C GLN A 52 6.54 -9.22 -13.71
N LEU A 53 5.42 -9.23 -14.43
CA LEU A 53 5.37 -9.11 -15.89
C LEU A 53 5.36 -7.65 -16.37
N ALA A 54 5.12 -6.68 -15.48
CA ALA A 54 5.10 -5.27 -15.85
C ALA A 54 6.50 -4.73 -16.22
N SER A 55 6.53 -3.61 -16.93
CA SER A 55 7.78 -2.91 -17.28
C SER A 55 8.56 -2.50 -16.02
N SER A 56 9.87 -2.34 -16.16
CA SER A 56 10.75 -1.88 -15.08
C SER A 56 10.30 -0.53 -14.50
N GLU A 57 9.89 0.41 -15.37
CA GLU A 57 9.33 1.70 -14.95
C GLU A 57 8.08 1.54 -14.08
N LYS A 58 7.12 0.70 -14.50
CA LYS A 58 5.89 0.47 -13.71
C LYS A 58 6.19 -0.23 -12.40
N LYS A 59 7.13 -1.20 -12.38
CA LYS A 59 7.56 -1.85 -11.14
C LYS A 59 8.13 -0.83 -10.14
N ALA A 60 8.93 0.11 -10.63
CA ALA A 60 9.48 1.18 -9.79
C ALA A 60 8.37 2.11 -9.27
N GLU A 61 7.42 2.50 -10.11
CA GLU A 61 6.27 3.32 -9.70
C GLU A 61 5.42 2.61 -8.64
N TYR A 62 5.10 1.32 -8.85
CA TYR A 62 4.37 0.52 -7.86
C TYR A 62 5.11 0.38 -6.53
N SER A 63 6.45 0.23 -6.55
CA SER A 63 7.27 0.23 -5.33
C SER A 63 7.13 1.55 -4.58
N GLN A 64 7.33 2.67 -5.27
CA GLN A 64 7.25 4.00 -4.66
C GLN A 64 5.87 4.27 -4.07
N ILE A 65 4.80 3.90 -4.77
CA ILE A 65 3.42 4.05 -4.27
C ILE A 65 3.22 3.18 -3.02
N ARG A 66 3.68 1.93 -3.03
CA ARG A 66 3.58 1.03 -1.87
C ARG A 66 4.34 1.56 -0.67
N GLU A 67 5.56 2.04 -0.90
CA GLU A 67 6.40 2.65 0.13
C GLU A 67 5.75 3.92 0.69
N HIS A 68 5.17 4.76 -0.17
CA HIS A 68 4.46 5.97 0.25
C HIS A 68 3.24 5.64 1.12
N ILE A 69 2.37 4.73 0.67
CA ILE A 69 1.19 4.30 1.44
C ILE A 69 1.62 3.69 2.79
N MET A 70 2.67 2.87 2.79
CA MET A 70 3.21 2.29 4.02
C MET A 70 3.74 3.37 4.97
N ALA A 71 4.50 4.33 4.46
CA ALA A 71 5.03 5.43 5.25
C ALA A 71 3.92 6.34 5.80
N GLU A 72 2.84 6.56 5.05
CA GLU A 72 1.71 7.40 5.46
C GLU A 72 0.87 6.71 6.56
N SER A 73 0.61 5.42 6.44
CA SER A 73 -0.15 4.66 7.44
C SER A 73 0.52 4.62 8.82
N VAL A 74 1.86 4.64 8.87
CA VAL A 74 2.61 4.74 10.14
C VAL A 74 2.52 6.16 10.75
N ARG A 75 2.25 7.19 9.94
CA ARG A 75 2.03 8.58 10.41
C ARG A 75 0.63 8.81 10.98
N GLY A 76 -0.15 7.76 11.21
CA GLY A 76 -1.42 7.80 11.92
C GLY A 76 -1.30 8.08 13.43
N ASN A 77 -0.26 8.79 13.89
CA ASN A 77 -0.26 9.32 15.24
C ASN A 77 -1.13 10.57 15.23
N THR A 78 -2.41 10.42 15.61
CA THR A 78 -3.32 11.55 15.83
C THR A 78 -2.65 12.52 16.78
N GLN A 79 -2.16 13.64 16.24
CA GLN A 79 -1.60 14.72 17.03
C GLN A 79 -2.75 15.37 17.78
N VAL A 80 -3.05 14.80 18.95
CA VAL A 80 -3.95 15.40 19.93
C VAL A 80 -3.42 16.79 20.25
N ALA A 81 -4.31 17.77 20.31
CA ALA A 81 -3.94 19.15 20.64
C ALA A 81 -3.26 19.17 22.01
N SER A 82 -1.93 19.20 22.03
CA SER A 82 -1.14 19.28 23.25
C SER A 82 -0.92 20.74 23.61
N THR A 83 -1.25 21.13 24.84
CA THR A 83 -1.03 22.46 25.41
C THR A 83 0.03 22.40 26.51
N ASP A 84 0.92 23.40 26.52
CA ASP A 84 1.95 23.61 27.55
C ASP A 84 1.46 24.37 28.78
N GLN A 85 0.16 24.69 28.83
CA GLN A 85 -0.44 25.45 29.93
C GLN A 85 -0.36 24.73 31.27
N PHE A 86 -0.33 23.39 31.26
CA PHE A 86 -0.31 22.55 32.46
C PHE A 86 0.92 21.64 32.50
N GLN A 87 1.44 21.37 33.71
CA GLN A 87 2.51 20.39 33.93
C GLN A 87 1.93 19.12 34.56
N CYS A 88 2.18 17.96 33.94
CA CYS A 88 1.71 16.68 34.47
C CYS A 88 2.39 16.36 35.82
N GLY A 89 1.61 16.14 36.89
CA GLY A 89 2.16 15.79 38.21
C GLY A 89 2.89 14.44 38.26
N ARG A 90 2.58 13.51 37.33
CA ARG A 90 3.16 12.16 37.31
C ARG A 90 4.48 12.09 36.53
N CYS A 91 4.55 12.66 35.33
CA CYS A 91 5.73 12.61 34.48
C CYS A 91 6.50 13.94 34.39
N LYS A 92 5.99 15.03 35.00
CA LYS A 92 6.55 16.39 34.99
C LYS A 92 6.70 17.04 33.61
N GLN A 93 6.19 16.41 32.55
CA GLN A 93 6.17 16.96 31.19
C GLN A 93 5.00 17.94 31.02
N ARG A 94 5.14 18.93 30.12
CA ARG A 94 4.12 19.92 29.79
C ARG A 94 3.31 19.56 28.53
N LYS A 95 3.22 18.26 28.20
CA LYS A 95 2.46 17.77 27.04
C LYS A 95 1.08 17.28 27.48
N CYS A 96 0.22 18.21 27.89
CA CYS A 96 -1.12 17.89 28.39
C CYS A 96 -2.18 18.17 27.31
N THR A 97 -3.18 17.31 27.20
CA THR A 97 -4.36 17.54 26.34
C THR A 97 -5.52 17.95 27.24
N TYR A 98 -6.20 19.05 26.93
CA TYR A 98 -7.36 19.53 27.69
C TYR A 98 -8.59 19.62 26.79
N TYR A 99 -9.75 19.18 27.29
CA TYR A 99 -11.03 19.28 26.59
C TYR A 99 -12.04 20.05 27.44
N GLN A 100 -12.65 21.08 26.85
CA GLN A 100 -13.74 21.83 27.49
C GLN A 100 -15.04 21.07 27.30
N MET A 101 -15.54 20.43 28.35
CA MET A 101 -16.92 19.95 28.35
C MET A 101 -17.84 21.07 28.85
N GLN A 102 -18.89 21.39 28.10
CA GLN A 102 -19.94 22.26 28.60
C GLN A 102 -20.77 21.49 29.63
N THR A 103 -20.54 21.78 30.91
CA THR A 103 -21.38 21.30 31.99
C THR A 103 -22.64 22.17 32.02
N ARG A 104 -23.79 21.51 31.96
CA ARG A 104 -25.12 22.11 32.01
C ARG A 104 -25.20 23.15 33.14
N SER A 105 -25.67 24.35 32.85
CA SER A 105 -25.70 25.50 33.76
C SER A 105 -26.43 25.21 35.07
N ALA A 106 -25.71 25.24 36.19
CA ALA A 106 -26.04 25.91 37.44
C ALA A 106 -25.01 25.47 38.50
N ASP A 107 -24.19 26.42 38.95
CA ASP A 107 -23.25 26.34 40.09
C ASP A 107 -22.34 25.11 40.14
N GLU A 108 -21.24 25.13 39.37
CA GLU A 108 -19.88 24.64 39.68
C GLU A 108 -19.12 24.30 38.38
N VAL A 109 -18.07 25.07 38.06
CA VAL A 109 -17.22 24.81 36.88
C VAL A 109 -16.00 24.00 37.32
N GLY A 110 -16.15 22.68 37.37
CA GLY A 110 -15.04 21.75 37.57
C GLY A 110 -14.28 21.52 36.26
N LEU A 111 -13.09 22.12 36.13
CA LEU A 111 -12.13 21.74 35.08
C LEU A 111 -11.63 20.32 35.36
N GLY A 112 -12.14 19.33 34.62
CA GLY A 112 -11.60 17.98 34.62
C GLY A 112 -10.25 17.94 33.88
N VAL A 113 -9.22 17.46 34.57
CA VAL A 113 -7.85 17.23 34.05
C VAL A 113 -7.67 15.75 33.71
#